data_AF-A0A2J7WF53-F1
#
_entry.id   AF-A0A2J7WF53-F1
#
_cell.length_a   1.000
_cell.length_b   1.000
_cell.length_c   1.000
_cell.angle_alpha   90.00
_cell.angle_beta   90.00
_cell.angle_gamma   90.00
#
_symmetry.space_group_name_H-M   'P 1'
#
loop_
_entity.id
_entity.type
_entity.pdbx_description
1 polymer ?
#
loop_
_entity_poly.entity_id
_entity_poly.type
_entity_poly.pdbx_seq_one_letter_code
_entity_poly.pdbx_strand_id
1 'polypeptide(L)'
;GTSAEAAAAILRKSKKNKLPIVNAAGELVALATRAYFKDSRSLPAPGEPTVDAAGRLRCGAAVGTREADKDRVKLLYEQGGVDAIILDSSQGDSTYQVGA
;
A
#
# COMPACT_ATOMS: atom_id res chain seq x y z
N GLY A 1 -19.71 -7.05 1.97
CA GLY A 1 -18.35 -7.07 2.57
C GLY A 1 -18.40 -7.70 3.95
N THR A 2 -17.26 -8.00 4.56
CA THR A 2 -17.12 -8.56 5.92
C THR A 2 -15.86 -7.98 6.59
N SER A 3 -15.78 -8.03 7.93
CA SER A 3 -14.56 -7.63 8.65
C SER A 3 -13.41 -8.66 8.48
N ALA A 4 -12.18 -8.25 8.79
CA ALA A 4 -11.00 -9.10 8.70
C ALA A 4 -11.07 -10.29 9.68
N GLU A 5 -11.60 -10.09 10.88
CA GLU A 5 -11.76 -11.11 11.92
C GLU A 5 -12.77 -12.17 11.49
N ALA A 6 -13.91 -11.74 10.95
CA ALA A 6 -14.93 -12.63 10.42
C ALA A 6 -14.41 -13.42 9.22
N ALA A 7 -13.68 -12.77 8.29
CA ALA A 7 -13.04 -13.44 7.18
C ALA A 7 -12.03 -14.50 7.65
N ALA A 8 -11.20 -14.19 8.64
CA ALA A 8 -10.24 -15.13 9.23
C ALA A 8 -10.93 -16.35 9.87
N ALA A 9 -12.05 -16.13 10.57
CA ALA A 9 -12.84 -17.21 11.16
C ALA A 9 -13.43 -18.15 10.10
N ILE A 10 -13.98 -17.60 9.01
CA ILE A 10 -14.51 -18.38 7.87
C ILE A 10 -13.39 -19.15 7.18
N LEU A 11 -12.22 -18.53 6.96
CA LEU A 11 -11.06 -19.18 6.37
C LEU A 11 -10.56 -20.36 7.23
N ARG A 12 -10.54 -20.19 8.56
CA ARG A 12 -10.16 -21.25 9.51
C ARG A 12 -11.17 -22.40 9.49
N LYS A 13 -12.47 -22.10 9.47
CA LYS A 13 -13.54 -23.11 9.43
C LYS A 13 -13.56 -23.88 8.11
N SER A 14 -13.39 -23.19 6.99
CA SER A 14 -13.43 -23.80 5.65
C SER A 14 -12.19 -24.64 5.31
N LYS A 15 -11.07 -24.46 6.04
CA LYS A 15 -9.78 -25.12 5.78
C LYS A 15 -9.25 -24.89 4.36
N LYS A 16 -9.68 -23.80 3.71
CA LYS A 16 -9.18 -23.38 2.38
C LYS A 16 -8.10 -22.31 2.53
N ASN A 17 -7.39 -22.03 1.44
CA ASN A 17 -6.30 -21.05 1.42
C ASN A 17 -6.76 -19.64 1.01
N LYS A 18 -7.90 -19.53 0.32
CA LYS A 18 -8.42 -18.32 -0.28
C LYS A 18 -9.91 -18.23 0.00
N LEU A 19 -10.40 -17.01 0.27
CA LEU A 19 -11.81 -16.71 0.48
C LEU A 19 -12.15 -15.46 -0.35
N PRO A 20 -12.82 -15.63 -1.52
CA PRO A 20 -13.36 -14.50 -2.28
C PRO A 20 -14.47 -13.81 -1.47
N ILE A 21 -14.43 -12.49 -1.42
CA ILE A 21 -15.45 -11.66 -0.77
C ILE A 21 -16.19 -10.92 -1.89
N VAL A 22 -17.51 -11.12 -1.96
CA VAL A 22 -18.37 -10.51 -2.98
C VAL A 22 -19.32 -9.48 -2.36
N ASN A 23 -19.82 -8.56 -3.19
CA ASN A 23 -20.93 -7.66 -2.83
C ASN A 23 -22.29 -8.34 -3.08
N ALA A 24 -23.39 -7.62 -2.83
CA ALA A 24 -24.75 -8.15 -3.00
C ALA A 24 -25.10 -8.46 -4.47
N ALA A 25 -24.42 -7.83 -5.43
CA ALA A 25 -24.56 -8.12 -6.86
C ALA A 25 -23.73 -9.35 -7.31
N GLY A 26 -22.99 -9.98 -6.39
CA GLY A 26 -22.13 -11.13 -6.69
C GLY A 26 -20.75 -10.76 -7.26
N GLU A 27 -20.39 -9.48 -7.25
CA GLU A 27 -19.12 -8.99 -7.80
C GLU A 27 -17.99 -9.13 -6.78
N LEU A 28 -16.80 -9.53 -7.23
CA LEU A 28 -15.63 -9.68 -6.37
C LEU A 28 -15.13 -8.31 -5.89
N VAL A 29 -15.10 -8.10 -4.58
CA VAL A 29 -14.61 -6.85 -3.97
C VAL A 29 -13.32 -7.01 -3.18
N ALA A 30 -13.01 -8.22 -2.70
CA ALA A 30 -11.76 -8.50 -2.00
C ALA A 30 -11.42 -9.99 -2.01
N LEU A 31 -10.16 -10.32 -1.68
CA LEU A 31 -9.68 -11.69 -1.53
C LEU A 31 -8.92 -11.83 -0.22
N ALA A 32 -9.46 -12.60 0.72
CA ALA A 32 -8.76 -12.95 1.95
C ALA A 32 -7.92 -14.22 1.73
N THR A 33 -6.69 -14.25 2.27
CA THR A 33 -5.77 -15.40 2.12
C THR A 33 -5.27 -15.90 3.47
N ARG A 34 -5.05 -17.21 3.57
CA ARG A 34 -4.54 -17.86 4.79
C ARG A 34 -3.12 -17.43 5.12
N ALA A 35 -2.29 -17.19 4.11
CA ALA A 35 -0.91 -16.75 4.26
C ALA A 35 -0.85 -15.40 5.00
N TYR A 36 -1.64 -14.42 4.55
CA TYR A 36 -1.73 -13.11 5.20
C TYR A 36 -2.00 -13.21 6.71
N PHE A 37 -3.02 -13.97 7.12
CA PHE A 37 -3.37 -14.16 8.54
C PHE A 37 -2.41 -15.04 9.34
N LYS A 38 -1.50 -15.76 8.67
CA LYS A 38 -0.44 -16.54 9.31
C LYS A 38 0.77 -15.63 9.56
N ASP A 39 1.18 -14.90 8.54
CA ASP A 39 2.34 -14.00 8.59
C ASP A 39 2.08 -12.82 9.54
N SER A 40 0.83 -12.33 9.60
CA SER A 40 0.43 -11.27 10.53
C SER A 40 0.58 -11.66 12.00
N ARG A 41 0.64 -12.95 12.34
CA ARG A 41 0.84 -13.43 13.73
C ARG A 41 2.31 -13.54 14.12
N SER A 42 3.21 -13.66 13.14
CA SER A 42 4.66 -13.77 13.36
C SER A 42 5.36 -12.42 13.45
N LEU A 43 4.69 -11.35 13.07
CA LEU A 43 5.17 -9.99 13.27
C LEU A 43 4.86 -9.57 14.71
N PRO A 44 5.71 -8.75 15.36
CA PRO A 44 5.33 -8.10 16.62
C PRO A 44 3.97 -7.43 16.44
N ALA A 45 3.19 -7.33 17.53
CA ALA A 45 1.89 -6.66 17.49
C ALA A 45 2.10 -5.31 16.78
N PRO A 46 1.56 -5.14 15.56
CA PRO A 46 1.82 -3.92 14.84
C PRO A 46 1.28 -2.79 15.73
N GLY A 47 2.09 -1.76 15.92
CA GLY A 47 1.55 -0.47 16.36
C GLY A 47 0.45 -0.03 15.38
N GLU A 48 -0.14 1.14 15.61
CA GLU A 48 -1.10 1.66 14.63
C GLU A 48 -0.44 1.69 13.24
N PRO A 49 -1.04 1.01 12.24
CA PRO A 49 -0.44 0.92 10.93
C PRO A 49 -0.39 2.32 10.31
N THR A 50 0.74 2.66 9.67
CA THR A 50 0.87 3.93 8.95
C THR A 50 0.02 3.88 7.68
N VAL A 51 -1.23 4.30 7.80
CA VAL A 51 -2.21 4.30 6.71
C VAL A 51 -2.65 5.72 6.33
N ASP A 52 -3.15 5.87 5.11
CA ASP A 52 -3.85 7.08 4.67
C ASP A 52 -5.28 7.15 5.23
N ALA A 53 -6.00 8.24 4.94
CA ALA A 53 -7.39 8.40 5.40
C ALA A 53 -8.36 7.35 4.81
N ALA A 54 -7.96 6.67 3.73
CA ALA A 54 -8.72 5.59 3.12
C ALA A 54 -8.32 4.20 3.65
N GLY A 55 -7.38 4.11 4.59
CA GLY A 55 -6.91 2.87 5.20
C GLY A 55 -5.89 2.09 4.37
N ARG A 56 -5.31 2.69 3.31
CA ARG A 56 -4.22 2.07 2.53
C ARG A 56 -2.88 2.35 3.22
N LEU A 57 -1.93 1.41 3.15
CA LEU A 57 -0.58 1.64 3.67
C LEU A 57 0.07 2.81 2.95
N ARG A 58 0.69 3.72 3.72
CA ARG A 58 1.42 4.84 3.12
C ARG A 58 2.69 4.37 2.44
N CYS A 59 3.01 4.97 1.30
CA CYS A 59 4.19 4.66 0.50
C CYS A 59 4.95 5.94 0.15
N GLY A 60 6.28 5.91 0.30
CA GLY A 60 7.18 6.99 -0.13
C GLY A 60 8.14 6.50 -1.21
N ALA A 61 8.54 7.39 -2.11
CA ALA A 61 9.51 7.11 -3.16
C ALA A 61 10.61 8.17 -3.24
N ALA A 62 11.86 7.74 -3.42
CA ALA A 62 13.00 8.62 -3.68
C ALA A 62 13.16 8.84 -5.18
N VAL A 63 13.43 10.09 -5.59
CA VAL A 63 13.65 10.48 -6.99
C VAL A 63 14.82 11.44 -7.10
N GLY A 64 15.50 11.44 -8.25
CA GLY A 64 16.55 12.40 -8.53
C GLY A 64 15.98 13.78 -8.91
N THR A 65 16.88 14.67 -9.31
CA THR A 65 16.57 16.07 -9.68
C THR A 65 16.72 16.34 -11.17
N ARG A 66 16.85 15.31 -12.00
CA ARG A 66 17.02 15.48 -13.45
C ARG A 66 15.68 15.77 -14.11
N GLU A 67 15.70 16.39 -15.29
CA GLU A 67 14.47 16.66 -16.06
C GLU A 67 13.63 15.39 -16.30
N ALA A 68 14.29 14.25 -16.56
CA ALA A 68 13.60 12.96 -16.73
C ALA A 68 12.90 12.45 -15.45
N ASP A 69 13.29 12.92 -14.27
CA ASP A 69 12.65 12.56 -13.00
C ASP A 69 11.29 13.26 -12.84
N LYS A 70 10.99 14.33 -13.59
CA LYS A 70 9.67 14.98 -13.59
C LYS A 70 8.57 14.01 -14.07
N ASP A 71 8.81 13.31 -15.17
CA ASP A 71 7.89 12.30 -15.68
C ASP A 71 7.77 11.12 -14.71
N ARG A 72 8.87 10.74 -14.05
CA ARG A 72 8.86 9.71 -13.01
C ARG A 72 7.98 10.10 -11.83
N VAL A 73 8.11 11.32 -11.31
CA VAL A 73 7.28 11.84 -10.21
C VAL A 73 5.82 11.84 -10.61
N LYS A 74 5.50 12.28 -11.83
CA LYS A 74 4.13 12.28 -12.35
C LYS A 74 3.53 10.86 -12.34
N LEU A 75 4.26 9.87 -12.88
CA LEU A 75 3.80 8.48 -12.90
C LEU A 75 3.66 7.89 -11.49
N LEU A 76 4.59 8.18 -10.58
CA LEU A 76 4.52 7.73 -9.19
C LEU A 76 3.31 8.32 -8.46
N TYR A 77 2.98 9.58 -8.72
CA TYR A 77 1.80 10.21 -8.12
C TYR A 77 0.50 9.68 -8.73
N GLU A 78 0.34 9.77 -10.06
CA GLU A 78 -0.91 9.45 -10.75
C GLU A 78 -1.24 7.96 -10.73
N GLN A 79 -0.23 7.09 -10.91
CA GLN A 79 -0.44 5.64 -11.05
C GLN A 79 0.02 4.87 -9.81
N GLY A 80 1.16 5.29 -9.23
CA GLY A 80 1.74 4.64 -8.05
C GLY A 80 1.00 4.99 -6.75
N GLY A 81 0.31 6.12 -6.70
CA GLY A 81 -0.40 6.59 -5.51
C GLY A 81 0.52 6.81 -4.31
N VAL A 82 1.76 7.25 -4.54
CA VAL A 82 2.71 7.54 -3.46
C VAL A 82 2.26 8.76 -2.65
N ASP A 83 2.43 8.68 -1.33
CA ASP A 83 2.04 9.74 -0.39
C ASP A 83 3.15 10.75 -0.15
N ALA A 84 4.40 10.38 -0.44
CA ALA A 84 5.58 11.23 -0.25
C ALA A 84 6.63 11.00 -1.34
N ILE A 85 7.26 12.10 -1.77
CA ILE A 85 8.42 12.11 -2.65
C ILE A 85 9.62 12.67 -1.90
N ILE A 86 10.75 11.99 -1.98
CA ILE A 86 12.01 12.39 -1.38
C ILE A 86 12.98 12.74 -2.51
N LEU A 87 13.52 13.96 -2.51
CA LEU A 87 14.58 14.34 -3.44
C LEU A 87 15.90 13.72 -2.98
N ASP A 88 16.43 12.80 -3.78
CA ASP A 88 17.68 12.10 -3.51
C ASP A 88 18.85 12.86 -4.14
N SER A 89 19.60 13.57 -3.30
CA SER A 89 20.81 14.29 -3.69
C SER A 89 21.83 14.26 -2.57
N SER A 90 23.11 14.12 -2.93
CA SER A 90 24.22 14.26 -1.98
C SER A 90 24.36 15.69 -1.45
N GLN A 91 23.95 16.70 -2.23
CA GLN A 91 23.91 18.11 -1.85
C GLN A 91 22.60 18.73 -2.35
N GLY A 92 21.71 19.08 -1.41
CA GLY A 92 20.34 19.50 -1.70
C GLY A 92 20.18 21.00 -1.96
N ASP A 93 21.14 21.82 -1.52
CA ASP A 93 21.14 23.27 -1.72
C ASP A 93 21.76 23.60 -3.09
N SER A 94 21.04 23.24 -4.15
CA SER A 94 21.46 23.49 -5.52
C SER A 94 20.29 23.94 -6.39
N THR A 95 20.63 24.55 -7.52
CA THR A 95 19.64 25.02 -8.50
C THR A 95 18.90 23.88 -9.20
N TYR A 96 19.38 22.63 -9.08
CA TYR A 96 18.69 21.46 -9.66
C TYR A 96 17.44 21.05 -8.85
N GLN A 97 17.38 21.32 -7.55
CA GLN A 97 16.21 21.03 -6.70
C GLN A 97 15.17 22.14 -6.81
N VAL A 98 15.63 23.40 -6.87
CA VAL A 98 14.81 24.60 -6.97
C VAL A 98 14.61 24.90 -8.45
N GLY A 99 13.76 24.13 -9.12
CA GLY A 99 13.40 24.43 -10.50
C GLY A 99 12.89 25.88 -10.61
N ALA A 100 13.53 26.66 -11.48
CA ALA A 100 13.01 27.93 -11.96
C ALA A 100 11.71 27.74 -12.77
#